data_AF-A0A357EN02-F1
#
_entry.id   AF-A0A357EN02-F1
#
_cell.length_a   1.000
_cell.length_b   1.000
_cell.length_c   1.000
_cell.angle_alpha   90.00
_cell.angle_beta   90.00
_cell.angle_gamma   90.00
#
_symmetry.space_group_name_H-M   'P 1'
#
loop_
_entity.id
_entity.type
_entity.pdbx_description
1 polymer ?
#
loop_
_entity_poly.entity_id
_entity_poly.type
_entity_poly.pdbx_seq_one_letter_code
_entity_poly.pdbx_strand_id
1 'polypeptide(L)'
;MLQHETKADGLLLRLALAEQALNIPWFQNHKAELVSRFSASRERGTATHVREEARFTLSILHDAQQALPLAQANWNVQREPADARILLQSALEARNSAAAQPVIAWLNTNHVEDIQLQQLSKQIQEATW
;
A
#
# COMPACT_ATOMS: atom_id res chain seq x y z
N MET A 1 6.24 -22.43 9.01
CA MET A 1 6.62 -21.36 9.96
C MET A 1 6.20 -19.96 9.50
N LEU A 2 6.07 -19.69 8.19
CA LEU A 2 5.78 -18.36 7.61
C LEU A 2 4.48 -17.67 8.09
N GLN A 3 3.38 -18.39 8.33
CA GLN A 3 2.10 -17.76 8.67
C GLN A 3 2.11 -16.96 10.00
N HIS A 4 2.98 -17.32 10.95
CA HIS A 4 3.09 -16.61 12.23
C HIS A 4 3.85 -15.29 12.06
N GLU A 5 4.92 -15.31 11.27
CA GLU A 5 5.67 -14.11 10.88
C GLU A 5 4.79 -13.18 10.04
N THR A 6 3.95 -13.73 9.17
CA THR A 6 3.04 -12.93 8.32
C THR A 6 2.02 -12.13 9.12
N LYS A 7 1.44 -12.75 10.16
CA LYS A 7 0.55 -12.03 11.08
C LYS A 7 1.32 -10.99 11.91
N ALA A 8 2.57 -11.27 12.26
CA ALA A 8 3.41 -10.34 13.00
C ALA A 8 3.73 -9.08 12.18
N ASP A 9 4.04 -9.18 10.89
CA ASP A 9 4.37 -8.01 10.05
C ASP A 9 3.17 -7.09 9.84
N GLY A 10 1.98 -7.66 9.60
CA GLY A 10 0.75 -6.88 9.50
C GLY A 10 0.37 -6.19 10.81
N LEU A 11 0.69 -6.78 11.97
CA LEU A 11 0.45 -6.17 13.27
C LEU A 11 1.50 -5.09 13.58
N LEU A 12 2.78 -5.37 13.31
CA LEU A 12 3.88 -4.42 13.48
C LEU A 12 3.69 -3.18 12.60
N LEU A 13 3.24 -3.35 11.34
CA LEU A 13 2.91 -2.24 10.46
C LEU A 13 1.78 -1.37 11.01
N ARG A 14 0.71 -1.99 11.53
CA ARG A 14 -0.39 -1.23 12.15
C ARG A 14 0.08 -0.46 13.38
N LEU A 15 0.93 -1.06 14.20
CA LEU A 15 1.53 -0.40 15.36
C LEU A 15 2.38 0.81 14.93
N ALA A 16 3.28 0.62 13.97
CA ALA A 16 4.13 1.70 13.48
C ALA A 16 3.32 2.86 12.88
N LEU A 17 2.24 2.58 12.13
CA LEU A 17 1.34 3.62 11.60
C LEU A 17 0.62 4.39 12.72
N ALA A 18 0.18 3.70 13.78
CA ALA A 18 -0.45 4.35 14.93
C ALA A 18 0.55 5.23 15.70
N GLU A 19 1.77 4.74 15.92
CA GLU A 19 2.84 5.49 16.57
C GLU A 19 3.26 6.71 15.78
N GLN A 20 3.36 6.60 14.45
CA GLN A 20 3.60 7.74 13.55
C GLN A 20 2.53 8.81 13.71
N ALA A 21 1.24 8.41 13.67
CA ALA A 21 0.11 9.34 13.78
C ALA A 21 0.04 10.04 15.13
N LEU A 22 0.52 9.37 16.19
CA LEU A 22 0.55 9.89 17.57
C LEU A 22 1.88 10.54 17.96
N ASN A 23 2.84 10.65 17.03
CA ASN A 23 4.20 11.16 17.28
C ASN A 23 4.93 10.45 18.43
N ILE A 24 4.74 9.13 18.55
CA ILE A 24 5.39 8.31 19.57
C ILE A 24 6.84 8.01 19.16
N PRO A 25 7.86 8.28 20.01
CA PRO A 25 9.27 8.08 19.65
C PRO A 25 9.64 6.65 19.22
N TRP A 26 8.96 5.65 19.79
CA TRP A 26 9.17 4.22 19.46
C TRP A 26 8.91 3.88 17.99
N PHE A 27 8.20 4.73 17.25
CA PHE A 27 7.99 4.62 15.82
C PHE A 27 9.29 4.34 15.05
N GLN A 28 10.41 4.98 15.44
CA GLN A 28 11.67 4.82 14.72
C GLN A 28 12.22 3.38 14.81
N ASN A 29 12.04 2.72 15.95
CA ASN A 29 12.48 1.35 16.15
C ASN A 29 11.64 0.37 15.31
N HIS A 30 10.32 0.50 15.37
CA HIS A 30 9.44 -0.36 14.58
C HIS A 30 9.56 -0.10 13.07
N LYS A 31 9.82 1.15 12.67
CA LYS A 31 10.17 1.48 11.29
C LYS A 31 11.44 0.75 10.86
N ALA A 32 12.52 0.80 11.64
CA ALA A 32 13.77 0.12 11.32
C ALA A 32 13.60 -1.40 11.24
N GLU A 33 12.79 -1.98 12.13
CA GLU A 33 12.46 -3.40 12.10
C GLU A 33 11.70 -3.79 10.82
N LEU A 34 10.68 -3.02 10.44
CA LEU A 34 9.94 -3.24 9.19
C LEU A 34 10.85 -3.15 7.96
N VAL A 35 11.78 -2.18 7.91
CA VAL A 35 12.79 -2.10 6.83
C VAL A 35 13.61 -3.38 6.74
N SER A 36 14.11 -3.88 7.88
CA SER A 36 14.92 -5.09 7.91
C SER A 36 14.12 -6.30 7.42
N ARG A 37 12.88 -6.47 7.90
CA ARG A 37 12.03 -7.61 7.55
C ARG A 37 11.65 -7.62 6.07
N PHE A 38 11.20 -6.49 5.52
CA PHE A 38 10.85 -6.42 4.10
C PHE A 38 12.07 -6.58 3.18
N SER A 39 13.22 -6.01 3.55
CA SER A 39 14.47 -6.20 2.78
C SER A 39 14.87 -7.67 2.74
N ALA A 40 14.87 -8.35 3.89
CA ALA A 40 15.20 -9.77 3.97
C ALA A 40 14.20 -10.66 3.21
N SER A 41 12.90 -10.30 3.19
CA SER A 41 11.90 -11.01 2.40
C SER A 41 12.15 -10.85 0.89
N ARG A 42 12.54 -9.66 0.45
CA ARG A 42 12.87 -9.37 -0.95
C ARG A 42 14.09 -10.16 -1.42
N GLU A 43 15.13 -10.22 -0.60
CA GLU A 43 16.36 -10.99 -0.89
C GLU A 43 16.08 -12.49 -1.05
N ARG A 44 15.14 -13.03 -0.25
CA ARG A 44 14.72 -14.43 -0.36
C ARG A 44 13.79 -14.71 -1.54
N GLY A 45 13.32 -13.68 -2.25
CA GLY A 45 12.31 -13.81 -3.30
C GLY A 45 10.93 -14.25 -2.77
N THR A 46 10.69 -14.14 -1.47
CA THR A 46 9.39 -14.50 -0.86
C THR A 46 8.45 -13.31 -0.96
N ALA A 47 7.63 -13.28 -2.01
CA ALA A 47 6.64 -12.22 -2.25
C ALA A 47 5.35 -12.38 -1.40
N THR A 48 5.45 -12.89 -0.17
CA THR A 48 4.27 -13.17 0.67
C THR A 48 3.61 -11.90 1.25
N HIS A 49 4.30 -10.75 1.16
CA HIS A 49 3.95 -9.51 1.89
C HIS A 49 3.75 -8.27 1.02
N VAL A 50 3.39 -8.44 -0.25
CA VAL A 50 3.37 -7.32 -1.20
C VAL A 50 2.41 -6.21 -0.78
N ARG A 51 1.26 -6.54 -0.16
CA ARG A 51 0.32 -5.53 0.35
C ARG A 51 0.90 -4.71 1.49
N GLU A 52 1.41 -5.38 2.52
CA GLU A 52 1.97 -4.73 3.69
C GLU A 52 3.20 -3.90 3.31
N GLU A 53 4.02 -4.40 2.39
CA GLU A 53 5.18 -3.68 1.88
C GLU A 53 4.80 -2.45 1.05
N ALA A 54 3.79 -2.55 0.17
CA ALA A 54 3.26 -1.40 -0.58
C ALA A 54 2.76 -0.31 0.36
N ARG A 55 1.98 -0.69 1.38
CA ARG A 55 1.46 0.24 2.37
C ARG A 55 2.56 0.86 3.24
N PHE A 56 3.55 0.07 3.66
CA PHE A 56 4.70 0.56 4.40
C PHE A 56 5.47 1.61 3.59
N THR A 57 5.77 1.28 2.33
CA THR A 57 6.52 2.15 1.41
C THR A 57 5.77 3.46 1.16
N LEU A 58 4.45 3.39 0.95
CA LEU A 58 3.61 4.57 0.77
C LEU A 58 3.51 5.42 2.05
N SER A 59 3.08 4.83 3.16
CA SER A 59 2.64 5.59 4.33
C SER A 59 3.75 5.94 5.32
N ILE A 60 4.81 5.13 5.40
CA ILE A 60 5.92 5.32 6.37
C ILE A 60 7.19 5.83 5.69
N LEU A 61 7.48 5.35 4.48
CA LEU A 61 8.63 5.86 3.71
C LEU A 61 8.27 7.08 2.86
N HIS A 62 6.98 7.35 2.64
CA HIS A 62 6.50 8.43 1.78
C HIS A 62 7.07 8.35 0.35
N ASP A 63 7.27 7.13 -0.14
CA ASP A 63 7.83 6.85 -1.47
C ASP A 63 6.76 6.25 -2.38
N ALA A 64 5.95 7.12 -2.97
CA ALA A 64 4.88 6.70 -3.87
C ALA A 64 5.40 6.02 -5.14
N GLN A 65 6.59 6.40 -5.62
CA GLN A 65 7.19 5.84 -6.83
C GLN A 65 7.55 4.37 -6.61
N GLN A 66 8.11 4.02 -5.45
CA GLN A 66 8.42 2.63 -5.10
C GLN A 66 7.19 1.86 -4.61
N ALA A 67 6.22 2.51 -3.99
CA ALA A 67 4.98 1.87 -3.54
C ALA A 67 4.09 1.44 -4.71
N LEU A 68 4.04 2.20 -5.80
CA LEU A 68 3.18 1.96 -6.94
C LEU A 68 3.35 0.57 -7.59
N PRO A 69 4.56 0.13 -7.97
CA PRO A 69 4.74 -1.21 -8.55
C PRO A 69 4.39 -2.34 -7.58
N LEU A 70 4.63 -2.15 -6.27
CA LEU A 70 4.21 -3.10 -5.24
C LEU A 70 2.68 -3.18 -5.16
N ALA A 71 2.00 -2.03 -5.15
CA ALA A 71 0.54 -1.97 -5.11
C ALA A 71 -0.10 -2.62 -6.36
N GLN A 72 0.49 -2.41 -7.55
CA GLN A 72 0.08 -3.07 -8.79
C GLN A 72 0.27 -4.59 -8.74
N ALA A 73 1.43 -5.05 -8.28
CA ALA A 73 1.70 -6.49 -8.14
C ALA A 73 0.70 -7.14 -7.18
N ASN A 74 0.39 -6.47 -6.06
CA ASN A 74 -0.59 -6.94 -5.11
C ASN A 74 -2.03 -6.96 -5.68
N TRP A 75 -2.43 -5.88 -6.37
CA TRP A 75 -3.74 -5.79 -7.04
C TRP A 75 -3.94 -6.90 -8.07
N ASN A 76 -2.89 -7.31 -8.78
CA ASN A 76 -2.99 -8.38 -9.76
C ASN A 76 -3.30 -9.76 -9.16
N VAL A 77 -3.10 -9.94 -7.85
CA VAL A 77 -3.31 -11.21 -7.14
C VAL A 77 -4.59 -11.18 -6.30
N GLN A 78 -4.74 -10.20 -5.41
CA GLN A 78 -5.78 -10.22 -4.37
C GLN A 78 -7.09 -9.53 -4.82
N ARG A 79 -6.99 -8.35 -5.44
CA ARG A 79 -8.12 -7.51 -5.88
C ARG A 79 -9.12 -7.17 -4.77
N GLU A 80 -8.64 -6.88 -3.56
CA GLU A 80 -9.50 -6.45 -2.45
C GLU A 80 -9.66 -4.92 -2.40
N PRO A 81 -10.74 -4.38 -1.79
CA PRO A 81 -10.92 -2.92 -1.64
C PRO A 81 -9.75 -2.21 -0.94
N ALA A 82 -9.08 -2.88 0.01
CA ALA A 82 -7.90 -2.35 0.68
C ALA A 82 -6.71 -2.18 -0.30
N ASP A 83 -6.58 -3.10 -1.26
CA ASP A 83 -5.53 -3.06 -2.28
C ASP A 83 -5.82 -1.97 -3.31
N ALA A 84 -7.09 -1.85 -3.72
CA ALA A 84 -7.57 -0.77 -4.58
C ALA A 84 -7.21 0.59 -3.98
N ARG A 85 -7.43 0.79 -2.67
CA ARG A 85 -7.07 2.02 -1.99
C ARG A 85 -5.58 2.32 -2.05
N ILE A 86 -4.73 1.35 -1.72
CA ILE A 86 -3.27 1.53 -1.74
C ILE A 86 -2.82 1.90 -3.16
N LEU A 87 -3.31 1.19 -4.17
CA LEU A 87 -2.95 1.44 -5.57
C LEU A 87 -3.38 2.83 -6.03
N LEU A 88 -4.62 3.25 -5.76
CA LEU A 88 -5.10 4.59 -6.13
C LEU A 88 -4.30 5.69 -5.42
N GLN A 89 -4.02 5.53 -4.13
CA GLN A 89 -3.22 6.50 -3.38
C GLN A 89 -1.77 6.58 -3.92
N SER A 90 -1.13 5.44 -4.15
CA SER A 90 0.21 5.40 -4.76
C SER A 90 0.21 6.05 -6.13
N ALA A 91 -0.79 5.78 -6.98
CA ALA A 91 -0.90 6.35 -8.32
C ALA A 91 -1.11 7.87 -8.28
N LEU A 92 -1.93 8.36 -7.35
CA LEU A 92 -2.17 9.79 -7.15
C LEU A 92 -0.91 10.53 -6.70
N GLU A 93 -0.24 10.02 -5.66
CA GLU A 93 0.99 10.63 -5.12
C GLU A 93 2.18 10.52 -6.08
N ALA A 94 2.26 9.41 -6.82
CA ALA A 94 3.27 9.20 -7.87
C ALA A 94 2.98 9.97 -9.16
N ARG A 95 1.82 10.65 -9.26
CA ARG A 95 1.35 11.34 -10.48
C ARG A 95 1.36 10.42 -11.70
N ASN A 96 0.76 9.24 -11.56
CA ASN A 96 0.62 8.27 -12.64
C ASN A 96 -0.83 7.76 -12.75
N SER A 97 -1.63 8.47 -13.53
CA SER A 97 -3.07 8.20 -13.71
C SER A 97 -3.31 6.95 -14.53
N ALA A 98 -2.38 6.61 -15.44
CA ALA A 98 -2.40 5.38 -16.21
C ALA A 98 -2.32 4.15 -15.30
N ALA A 99 -1.50 4.21 -14.25
CA ALA A 99 -1.35 3.12 -13.29
C ALA A 99 -2.62 2.84 -12.47
N ALA A 100 -3.50 3.83 -12.28
CA ALA A 100 -4.76 3.70 -11.56
C ALA A 100 -5.90 3.05 -12.38
N GLN A 101 -5.78 3.03 -13.72
CA GLN A 101 -6.86 2.62 -14.62
C GLN A 101 -7.45 1.23 -14.32
N PRO A 102 -6.66 0.19 -13.96
CA PRO A 102 -7.23 -1.13 -13.63
C PRO A 102 -8.21 -1.09 -12.45
N VAL A 103 -7.92 -0.28 -11.43
CA VAL A 103 -8.80 -0.12 -10.27
C VAL A 103 -10.01 0.74 -10.61
N ILE A 104 -9.82 1.85 -11.34
CA ILE A 104 -10.94 2.71 -11.77
C ILE A 104 -11.95 1.92 -12.63
N ALA A 105 -11.45 1.12 -13.59
CA ALA A 105 -12.29 0.26 -14.40
C ALA A 105 -13.05 -0.79 -13.55
N TRP A 106 -12.38 -1.37 -12.55
CA TRP A 106 -13.00 -2.31 -11.63
C TRP A 106 -14.10 -1.66 -10.77
N LEU A 107 -13.87 -0.45 -10.23
CA LEU A 107 -14.88 0.30 -9.48
C LEU A 107 -16.14 0.53 -10.30
N ASN A 108 -15.98 0.92 -11.57
CA ASN A 108 -17.09 1.17 -12.48
C ASN A 108 -17.84 -0.12 -12.85
N THR A 109 -17.10 -1.20 -13.14
CA THR A 109 -17.69 -2.48 -13.57
C THR A 109 -18.46 -3.18 -12.44
N ASN A 110 -17.99 -3.05 -11.20
CA ASN A 110 -18.58 -3.72 -10.05
C ASN A 110 -19.51 -2.80 -9.23
N HIS A 111 -19.76 -1.58 -9.71
CA HIS A 111 -20.60 -0.58 -9.03
C HIS A 111 -20.22 -0.37 -7.56
N VAL A 112 -18.92 -0.22 -7.29
CA VAL A 112 -18.41 -0.09 -5.91
C VAL A 112 -18.76 1.28 -5.35
N GLU A 113 -19.53 1.32 -4.27
CA GLU A 113 -20.03 2.56 -3.65
C GLU A 113 -19.12 3.13 -2.55
N ASP A 114 -17.94 2.55 -2.34
CA ASP A 114 -16.99 3.04 -1.33
C ASP A 114 -16.61 4.50 -1.62
N ILE A 115 -17.07 5.40 -0.73
CA ILE A 115 -16.93 6.85 -0.89
C ILE A 115 -15.46 7.25 -1.05
N GLN A 116 -14.56 6.61 -0.31
CA GLN A 116 -13.14 6.97 -0.34
C GLN A 116 -12.47 6.53 -1.64
N LEU A 117 -12.79 5.34 -2.14
CA LEU A 117 -12.29 4.87 -3.44
C LEU A 117 -12.82 5.73 -4.58
N GLN A 118 -14.10 6.11 -4.53
CA GLN A 118 -14.71 7.00 -5.52
C GLN A 118 -14.07 8.39 -5.51
N GLN A 119 -13.80 8.95 -4.32
CA GLN A 119 -13.10 10.23 -4.19
C GLN A 119 -11.67 10.17 -4.76
N LEU A 120 -10.92 9.11 -4.47
CA LEU A 120 -9.58 8.93 -5.02
C LEU A 120 -9.61 8.79 -6.55
N SER A 121 -10.52 7.99 -7.09
CA SER A 121 -10.72 7.85 -8.54
C SER A 121 -10.99 9.21 -9.20
N LYS A 122 -11.91 9.98 -8.61
CA LYS A 122 -12.26 11.32 -9.10
C LYS A 122 -11.05 12.26 -9.09
N GLN A 123 -10.30 12.32 -7.98
CA GLN A 123 -9.10 13.16 -7.87
C GLN A 123 -8.06 12.83 -8.95
N ILE A 124 -7.86 11.54 -9.25
CA ILE A 124 -6.91 11.11 -10.28
C ILE A 124 -7.40 11.50 -11.67
N GLN A 125 -8.70 11.39 -11.95
CA GLN A 125 -9.30 11.75 -13.24
C GLN A 125 -9.31 13.25 -13.51
N GLU A 126 -9.43 14.06 -12.45
CA GLU A 126 -9.44 15.53 -12.54
C GLU A 126 -8.02 16.13 -12.53
N ALA A 127 -7.00 15.33 -12.23
CA ALA A 127 -5.64 15.84 -12.12
C ALA A 127 -5.00 16.11 -13.49
N THR A 128 -4.35 17.26 -13.62
CA THR A 128 -3.81 17.79 -14.90
C THR A 128 -2.29 17.72 -14.99
N TRP A 129 -1.69 16.64 -14.49
CA TRP A 129 -0.24 16.42 -14.51
C TRP A 129 0.19 15.37 -15.52
#